data_AF-A0A1V5LBG7-F1
#
_entry.id   AF-A0A1V5LBG7-F1
#
_cell.length_a   1.000
_cell.length_b   1.000
_cell.length_c   1.000
_cell.angle_alpha   90.00
_cell.angle_beta   90.00
_cell.angle_gamma   90.00
#
_symmetry.space_group_name_H-M   'P 1'
#
loop_
_entity.id
_entity.type
_entity.pdbx_description
1 polymer ?
#
loop_
_entity_poly.entity_id
_entity_poly.type
_entity_poly.pdbx_seq_one_letter_code
_entity_poly.pdbx_strand_id
1 'polypeptide(L)' 'MKFELPKLPYEYDDLAPYISRQTLEFHHDKHHAAYVNNLNNLIAGTEYEKCLLKILS' A
#
# COMPACT_ATOMS: atom_id res chain seq x y z
N MET A 1 12.99 7.44 -7.06
CA MET A 1 11.50 7.33 -7.07
C MET A 1 11.11 6.56 -5.83
N LYS A 2 10.03 6.95 -5.15
CA LYS A 2 9.53 6.22 -3.98
C LYS A 2 8.34 5.36 -4.39
N PHE A 3 8.12 4.28 -3.68
CA PHE A 3 6.87 3.52 -3.77
C PHE A 3 5.72 4.37 -3.27
N GLU A 4 4.59 4.31 -3.97
CA GLU A 4 3.35 4.99 -3.60
C GLU A 4 2.32 3.97 -3.15
N LEU A 5 1.48 4.35 -2.19
CA LEU A 5 0.31 3.56 -1.81
C LEU A 5 -0.68 3.61 -2.99
N PRO A 6 -1.00 2.46 -3.63
CA PRO A 6 -1.96 2.46 -4.73
C PRO A 6 -3.32 2.94 -4.23
N LYS A 7 -4.04 3.71 -5.04
CA LYS A 7 -5.42 4.07 -4.73
C LYS A 7 -6.31 2.84 -4.89
N LEU A 8 -7.32 2.72 -4.03
CA LEU A 8 -8.38 1.74 -4.22
C LEU A 8 -9.13 2.06 -5.53
N PRO A 9 -9.44 1.05 -6.36
CA PRO A 9 -10.25 1.22 -7.57
C PRO A 9 -11.76 1.20 -7.29
N TYR A 10 -12.15 1.19 -6.02
CA TYR A 10 -13.52 1.09 -5.52
C TYR A 10 -13.63 1.86 -4.19
N GLU A 11 -14.85 2.18 -3.78
CA GLU A 11 -15.15 2.86 -2.52
C GLU A 11 -15.09 1.87 -1.34
N TYR A 12 -14.95 2.39 -0.11
CA TYR A 12 -14.80 1.55 1.09
C TYR A 12 -15.99 0.64 1.41
N ASP A 13 -17.16 0.93 0.84
CA ASP A 13 -18.39 0.19 1.08
C ASP A 13 -18.71 -0.82 -0.03
N ASP A 14 -17.97 -0.80 -1.15
CA ASP A 14 -18.28 -1.61 -2.35
C ASP A 14 -18.09 -3.13 -2.14
N LEU A 15 -17.34 -3.53 -1.11
CA LEU A 15 -17.08 -4.95 -0.79
C LEU A 15 -17.96 -5.48 0.35
N ALA A 16 -18.88 -4.67 0.87
CA ALA A 16 -19.83 -5.12 1.89
C ALA A 16 -20.83 -6.15 1.33
N PRO A 17 -21.32 -7.11 2.14
CA PRO A 17 -21.01 -7.34 3.54
C PRO A 17 -19.75 -8.19 3.78
N TYR A 18 -19.06 -8.62 2.71
CA TYR A 18 -17.95 -9.56 2.81
C TYR A 18 -16.70 -8.95 3.44
N ILE A 19 -16.43 -7.69 3.12
CA ILE A 19 -15.40 -6.89 3.78
C ILE A 19 -16.04 -5.59 4.24
N SER A 20 -15.95 -5.33 5.54
CA SER A 20 -16.51 -4.10 6.12
C SER A 20 -15.65 -2.89 5.74
N ARG A 21 -16.27 -1.71 5.68
CA ARG A 21 -15.57 -0.42 5.56
C ARG A 21 -14.43 -0.28 6.57
N GLN A 22 -14.71 -0.58 7.84
CA GLN A 22 -13.70 -0.50 8.91
C GLN A 22 -12.49 -1.40 8.62
N THR A 23 -12.74 -2.62 8.10
CA THR A 23 -11.67 -3.53 7.70
C THR A 23 -10.86 -2.96 6.55
N LEU A 24 -11.49 -2.40 5.51
CA LEU A 24 -10.79 -1.79 4.39
C LEU A 24 -9.99 -0.55 4.79
N GLU A 25 -10.55 0.36 5.58
CA GLU A 25 -9.84 1.55 6.10
C GLU A 25 -8.61 1.14 6.92
N PHE A 26 -8.78 0.16 7.81
CA PHE A 26 -7.65 -0.30 8.63
C PHE A 26 -6.60 -1.02 7.79
N HIS A 27 -7.01 -1.89 6.87
CA HIS A 27 -6.09 -2.66 6.04
C HIS A 27 -5.33 -1.78 5.03
N HIS A 28 -6.03 -0.91 4.31
CA HIS A 28 -5.43 -0.06 3.28
C HIS A 28 -4.71 1.16 3.88
N ASP A 29 -5.41 1.96 4.68
CA ASP A 29 -4.91 3.29 5.09
C ASP A 29 -3.92 3.21 6.26
N LYS A 30 -3.93 2.10 7.01
CA LYS A 30 -2.99 1.88 8.12
C LYS A 30 -1.94 0.83 7.75
N HIS A 31 -2.35 -0.42 7.51
CA HIS A 31 -1.39 -1.50 7.32
C HIS A 31 -0.59 -1.38 6.02
N HIS A 32 -1.26 -1.27 4.88
CA HIS A 32 -0.58 -1.15 3.58
C HIS A 32 0.25 0.15 3.52
N ALA A 33 -0.31 1.28 3.98
CA ALA A 33 0.43 2.53 4.11
C ALA A 33 1.71 2.39 4.95
N ALA A 34 1.65 1.69 6.09
CA ALA A 34 2.83 1.44 6.91
C ALA A 34 3.88 0.57 6.20
N TYR A 35 3.47 -0.45 5.45
CA TYR A 35 4.39 -1.26 4.65
C TYR A 35 5.09 -0.44 3.57
N VAL A 36 4.36 0.39 2.82
CA VAL A 36 4.95 1.27 1.80
C VAL A 36 5.94 2.25 2.42
N ASN A 37 5.60 2.87 3.54
CA ASN A 37 6.48 3.80 4.24
C ASN A 37 7.75 3.11 4.74
N ASN A 38 7.62 1.95 5.37
CA ASN A 38 8.76 1.19 5.88
C ASN A 38 9.66 0.68 4.74
N LEU A 39 9.08 0.20 3.64
CA LEU A 39 9.83 -0.19 2.45
C LEU A 39 10.68 0.99 1.94
N ASN A 40 10.07 2.16 1.74
CA ASN A 40 10.78 3.35 1.29
C ASN A 40 11.93 3.75 2.23
N ASN A 41 11.73 3.62 3.54
CA ASN A 41 12.77 3.91 4.53
C ASN A 41 13.94 2.90 4.46
N LEU A 42 13.64 1.61 4.29
CA LEU A 42 14.64 0.55 4.26
C LEU A 42 15.50 0.57 3.01
N ILE A 43 14.95 0.96 1.87
CA ILE A 43 15.67 0.93 0.58
C ILE A 43 16.38 2.24 0.24
N ALA A 44 16.14 3.32 0.99
CA ALA A 44 16.73 4.63 0.70
C ALA A 44 18.26 4.56 0.69
N GLY A 45 18.89 4.99 -0.41
CA GLY A 45 20.34 4.96 -0.59
C GLY A 45 20.92 3.58 -0.93
N THR A 46 20.08 2.56 -1.10
CA THR A 46 20.49 1.21 -1.50
C THR A 46 20.35 1.00 -3.01
N GLU A 47 20.94 -0.06 -3.55
CA GLU A 47 20.73 -0.48 -4.95
C GLU A 47 19.25 -0.78 -5.27
N TYR A 48 18.44 -1.11 -4.24
CA TYR A 48 17.03 -1.43 -4.37
C TYR A 48 16.13 -0.22 -4.59
N GLU A 49 16.61 1.00 -4.33
CA GLU A 49 15.84 2.25 -4.50
C GLU A 49 15.32 2.43 -5.94
N LYS A 50 15.97 1.80 -6.92
CA LYS A 50 15.64 1.93 -8.36
C LYS A 50 15.17 0.63 -9.02
N CYS A 51 15.24 -0.51 -8.31
CA CYS A 51 15.16 -1.83 -8.93
C CYS A 51 13.80 -2.52 -8.77
N LEU A 52 12.98 -2.11 -7.80
CA LEU A 52 11.82 -2.90 -7.33
C LEU A 52 10.44 -2.51 -7.91
N LEU A 53 10.37 -1.87 -9.08
CA LEU A 53 9.09 -1.43 -9.70
C LEU A 53 8.15 -2.57 -10.16
N LYS A 54 8.37 -3.83 -9.76
CA LYS A 54 7.66 -5.01 -10.31
C LYS A 54 6.91 -5.90 -9.31
N ILE A 55 6.95 -5.62 -8.01
CA ILE A 55 6.38 -6.54 -7.00
C ILE A 55 4.95 -6.18 -6.54
N LEU A 56 4.42 -5.00 -6.92
CA LEU A 56 3.12 -4.53 -6.40
C LEU A 56 2.10 -4.12 -7.48
N SER A 57 2.34 -4.47 -8.74
CA SER A 57 1.37 -4.37 -9.85
C SER A 57 0.77 -5.73 -10.18
#